data_AF-A0A2N8PQS9-F1
#
_entry.id   AF-A0A2N8PQS9-F1
#
_cell.length_a   1.000
_cell.length_b   1.000
_cell.length_c   1.000
_cell.angle_alpha   90.00
_cell.angle_beta   90.00
_cell.angle_gamma   90.00
#
_symmetry.space_group_name_H-M   'P 1'
#
loop_
_entity.id
_entity.type
_entity.pdbx_description
1 polymer ?
#
loop_
_entity_poly.entity_id
_entity_poly.type
_entity_poly.pdbx_seq_one_letter_code
_entity_poly.pdbx_strand_id
1 'polypeptide(L)'
;MREQAVEDLGWEKRDPARYNIDGIVRDAWINGNGSDEAWKAAVEKHYRRFMVGDWVRITVEVEDGFTEHHYGVIENFRKPDGNFYKRNAAKPYAVFVHPEHTRSHVVPLAELVEEINDFETITEWSAVHEGGPEHNYGVYSCLGGHGPYPPPATVMVVHKVSGQKKRFCDACNTPDYRSQLAHEALWYQRSSKTTILELRANPELITGPTGDALPYYTKTDADAYREFAETFPWLVPAPAAELYAKWKKEQQNAANAA
;
A
#
# COMPACT_ATOMS: atom_id res chain seq x y z
N MET A 1 -13.90 -23.56 -27.98
CA MET A 1 -12.69 -22.71 -27.95
C MET A 1 -12.76 -21.63 -26.87
N ARG A 2 -13.78 -20.77 -26.81
CA ARG A 2 -13.90 -19.79 -25.70
C ARG A 2 -13.99 -20.44 -24.32
N GLU A 3 -14.84 -21.44 -24.17
CA GLU A 3 -14.99 -22.20 -22.90
C GLU A 3 -13.70 -22.90 -22.52
N GLN A 4 -13.03 -23.55 -23.47
CA GLN A 4 -11.70 -24.14 -23.28
C GLN A 4 -10.68 -23.11 -22.75
N ALA A 5 -10.61 -21.92 -23.35
CA ALA A 5 -9.70 -20.88 -22.88
C ALA A 5 -10.01 -20.41 -21.45
N VAL A 6 -11.29 -20.36 -21.07
CA VAL A 6 -11.70 -20.04 -19.69
C VAL A 6 -11.32 -21.15 -18.73
N GLU A 7 -11.51 -22.41 -19.14
CA GLU A 7 -11.15 -23.59 -18.35
C GLU A 7 -9.63 -23.67 -18.13
N ASP A 8 -8.82 -23.52 -19.19
CA ASP A 8 -7.36 -23.56 -19.13
C ASP A 8 -6.81 -22.43 -18.23
N LEU A 9 -7.36 -21.22 -18.31
CA LEU A 9 -7.03 -20.12 -17.39
C LEU A 9 -7.38 -20.48 -15.93
N GLY A 10 -8.51 -21.15 -15.71
CA GLY A 10 -8.94 -21.63 -14.39
C GLY A 10 -7.99 -22.69 -13.81
N TRP A 11 -7.53 -23.64 -14.63
CA TRP A 11 -6.50 -24.62 -14.25
C TRP A 11 -5.19 -23.95 -13.84
N GLU A 12 -4.82 -22.86 -14.51
CA GLU A 12 -3.66 -22.02 -14.17
C GLU A 12 -3.91 -21.08 -12.97
N LYS A 13 -5.09 -21.15 -12.33
CA LYS A 13 -5.51 -20.26 -11.22
C LYS A 13 -5.51 -18.76 -11.60
N ARG A 14 -5.79 -18.45 -12.87
CA ARG A 14 -5.91 -17.08 -13.38
C ARG A 14 -7.39 -16.69 -13.45
N ASP A 15 -7.69 -15.43 -13.13
CA ASP A 15 -9.04 -14.88 -13.29
C ASP A 15 -9.34 -14.61 -14.78
N PRO A 16 -10.28 -15.32 -15.42
CA PRO A 16 -10.59 -15.12 -16.83
C PRO A 16 -11.11 -13.70 -17.16
N ALA A 17 -11.68 -12.98 -16.20
CA ALA A 17 -12.14 -11.60 -16.40
C ALA A 17 -10.99 -10.64 -16.74
N ARG A 18 -9.77 -10.97 -16.31
CA ARG A 18 -8.53 -10.22 -16.59
C ARG A 18 -8.04 -10.36 -18.02
N TYR A 19 -8.71 -11.15 -18.87
CA TYR A 19 -8.20 -11.48 -20.19
C TYR A 19 -9.19 -11.12 -21.31
N ASN A 20 -8.63 -10.73 -22.45
CA ASN A 20 -9.40 -10.67 -23.70
C ASN A 20 -9.52 -12.08 -24.30
N ILE A 21 -10.51 -12.86 -23.84
CA ILE A 21 -10.71 -14.27 -24.25
C ILE A 21 -10.80 -14.42 -25.78
N ASP A 22 -11.46 -13.51 -26.49
CA ASP A 22 -11.54 -13.58 -27.96
C ASP A 22 -10.18 -13.40 -28.63
N GLY A 23 -9.35 -12.51 -28.09
CA GLY A 23 -7.98 -12.30 -28.56
C GLY A 23 -7.11 -13.52 -28.32
N ILE A 24 -7.24 -14.15 -27.13
CA ILE A 24 -6.54 -15.39 -26.81
C ILE A 24 -6.96 -16.49 -27.77
N VAL A 25 -8.27 -16.70 -27.98
CA VAL A 25 -8.78 -17.75 -28.85
C VAL A 25 -8.22 -17.63 -30.26
N ARG A 26 -8.23 -16.40 -30.79
CA ARG A 26 -7.72 -16.09 -32.12
C ARG A 26 -6.21 -16.32 -32.21
N ASP A 27 -5.43 -15.83 -31.26
CA ASP A 27 -3.98 -15.88 -31.38
C ASP A 27 -3.41 -17.27 -31.02
N ALA A 28 -4.01 -17.98 -30.05
CA ALA A 28 -3.57 -19.31 -29.63
C ALA A 28 -4.03 -20.41 -30.58
N TRP A 29 -5.33 -20.52 -30.89
CA TRP A 29 -5.86 -21.66 -31.67
C TRP A 29 -6.05 -21.37 -33.15
N ILE A 30 -6.51 -20.18 -33.53
CA ILE A 30 -6.76 -19.86 -34.95
C ILE A 30 -5.44 -19.59 -35.69
N ASN A 31 -4.57 -18.76 -35.10
CA ASN A 31 -3.30 -18.37 -35.72
C ASN A 31 -2.11 -19.22 -35.25
N GLY A 32 -2.19 -19.79 -34.04
CA GLY A 32 -1.08 -20.48 -33.37
C GLY A 32 -1.24 -22.00 -33.29
N ASN A 33 -2.24 -22.58 -33.95
CA ASN A 33 -2.53 -24.02 -34.00
C ASN A 33 -2.71 -24.72 -32.62
N GLY A 34 -2.91 -23.96 -31.54
CA GLY A 34 -3.13 -24.47 -30.19
C GLY A 34 -1.87 -25.02 -29.51
N SER A 35 -0.67 -24.64 -29.96
CA SER A 35 0.57 -25.03 -29.27
C SER A 35 0.67 -24.35 -27.89
N ASP A 36 1.42 -24.96 -26.96
CA ASP A 36 1.65 -24.40 -25.62
C ASP A 36 2.37 -23.04 -25.69
N GLU A 37 3.30 -22.87 -26.64
CA GLU A 37 3.98 -21.59 -26.87
C GLU A 37 3.01 -20.51 -27.36
N ALA A 38 2.11 -20.87 -28.30
CA ALA A 38 1.10 -19.95 -28.81
C ALA A 38 0.07 -19.57 -27.74
N TRP A 39 -0.33 -20.54 -26.91
CA TRP A 39 -1.18 -20.31 -25.74
C TRP A 39 -0.55 -19.31 -24.77
N LYS A 40 0.68 -19.59 -24.29
CA LYS A 40 1.38 -18.72 -23.33
C LYS A 40 1.59 -17.31 -23.88
N ALA A 41 2.04 -17.18 -25.13
CA ALA A 41 2.22 -15.88 -25.77
C ALA A 41 0.90 -15.12 -25.92
N ALA A 42 -0.21 -15.81 -26.22
CA ALA A 42 -1.52 -15.19 -26.32
C ALA A 42 -2.06 -14.75 -24.95
N VAL A 43 -1.93 -15.59 -23.92
CA VAL A 43 -2.34 -15.27 -22.53
C VAL A 43 -1.61 -14.02 -22.03
N GLU A 44 -0.29 -13.95 -22.24
CA GLU A 44 0.51 -12.78 -21.85
C GLU A 44 0.07 -11.52 -22.61
N LYS A 45 -0.05 -11.61 -23.94
CA LYS A 45 -0.42 -10.49 -24.81
C LYS A 45 -1.80 -9.91 -24.51
N HIS A 46 -2.75 -10.75 -24.11
CA HIS A 46 -4.15 -10.38 -23.91
C HIS A 46 -4.52 -10.18 -22.43
N TYR A 47 -3.53 -10.16 -21.54
CA TYR A 47 -3.70 -9.77 -20.15
C TYR A 47 -4.05 -8.29 -20.01
N ARG A 48 -5.08 -7.99 -19.22
CA ARG A 48 -5.47 -6.63 -18.84
C ARG A 48 -4.94 -6.35 -17.43
N ARG A 49 -3.85 -5.60 -17.38
CA ARG A 49 -3.26 -5.17 -16.10
C ARG A 49 -4.26 -4.43 -15.21
N PHE A 50 -5.06 -3.55 -15.80
CA PHE A 50 -6.07 -2.75 -15.09
C PHE A 50 -7.47 -2.96 -15.65
N MET A 51 -8.47 -2.92 -14.77
CA MET A 51 -9.89 -2.99 -15.07
C MET A 51 -10.67 -1.93 -14.28
N VAL A 52 -11.87 -1.58 -14.75
CA VAL A 52 -12.81 -0.79 -13.96
C VAL A 52 -13.15 -1.55 -12.67
N GLY A 53 -13.12 -0.87 -11.54
CA GLY A 53 -13.30 -1.46 -10.22
C GLY A 53 -12.00 -1.84 -9.50
N ASP A 54 -10.86 -1.84 -10.20
CA ASP A 54 -9.56 -2.05 -9.54
C ASP A 54 -9.19 -0.87 -8.67
N TRP A 55 -8.60 -1.17 -7.51
CA TRP A 55 -7.97 -0.18 -6.66
C TRP A 55 -6.52 0.05 -7.08
N VAL A 56 -6.16 1.31 -7.22
CA VAL A 56 -4.83 1.74 -7.65
C VAL A 56 -4.32 2.85 -6.76
N ARG A 57 -2.99 2.90 -6.61
CA ARG A 57 -2.27 4.04 -6.07
C ARG A 57 -1.97 5.03 -7.20
N ILE A 58 -2.24 6.30 -6.92
CA ILE A 58 -1.78 7.43 -7.71
C ILE A 58 -0.85 8.29 -6.85
N THR A 59 0.04 9.01 -7.51
CA THR A 59 1.02 9.88 -6.86
C THR A 59 0.64 11.33 -7.14
N VAL A 60 0.55 12.15 -6.10
CA VAL A 60 0.17 13.57 -6.20
C VAL A 60 1.27 14.42 -5.59
N GLU A 61 1.82 15.36 -6.36
CA GLU A 61 2.72 16.39 -5.84
C GLU A 61 1.91 17.52 -5.20
N VAL A 62 2.31 17.93 -3.99
CA VAL A 62 1.72 19.05 -3.26
C VAL A 62 2.73 20.18 -3.08
N GLU A 63 2.23 21.41 -2.86
CA GLU A 63 2.96 22.69 -2.98
C GLU A 63 4.28 22.78 -2.17
N ASP A 64 4.45 21.95 -1.13
CA ASP A 64 5.64 21.96 -0.26
C ASP A 64 6.69 20.90 -0.61
N GLY A 65 6.69 20.40 -1.85
CA GLY A 65 7.63 19.36 -2.31
C GLY A 65 7.42 18.03 -1.61
N PHE A 66 6.18 17.74 -1.18
CA PHE A 66 5.77 16.42 -0.76
C PHE A 66 5.12 15.69 -1.91
N THR A 67 5.36 14.39 -1.92
CA THR A 67 4.64 13.45 -2.74
C THR A 67 3.68 12.71 -1.83
N GLU A 68 2.39 12.80 -2.13
CA GLU A 68 1.34 12.05 -1.44
C GLU A 68 0.90 10.86 -2.29
N HIS A 69 0.78 9.70 -1.65
CA HIS A 69 0.24 8.50 -2.26
C HIS A 69 -1.24 8.37 -1.92
N HIS A 70 -2.08 8.43 -2.95
CA HIS A 70 -3.53 8.36 -2.83
C HIS A 70 -4.04 7.06 -3.44
N TYR A 71 -5.06 6.46 -2.86
CA TYR A 71 -5.65 5.24 -3.39
C TYR A 71 -7.10 5.50 -3.78
N GLY A 72 -7.49 4.93 -4.91
CA GLY A 72 -8.84 5.07 -5.41
C GLY A 72 -9.18 4.00 -6.43
N VAL A 73 -10.47 3.93 -6.73
CA VAL A 73 -11.00 2.97 -7.69
C VAL A 73 -10.92 3.55 -9.11
N ILE A 74 -10.53 2.71 -10.07
CA ILE A 74 -10.67 3.03 -11.49
C ILE A 74 -12.16 3.02 -11.84
N GLU A 75 -12.73 4.18 -12.10
CA GLU A 75 -14.14 4.28 -12.48
C GLU A 75 -14.36 4.02 -13.97
N ASN A 76 -13.46 4.55 -14.81
CA ASN A 76 -13.54 4.43 -16.25
C ASN A 76 -12.20 4.68 -16.93
N PHE A 77 -12.09 4.15 -18.15
CA PHE A 77 -10.96 4.41 -19.02
C PHE A 77 -11.23 5.63 -19.91
N ARG A 78 -10.17 6.39 -20.19
CA ARG A 78 -10.17 7.59 -21.02
C ARG A 78 -9.40 7.37 -22.31
N LYS A 79 -9.95 7.96 -23.39
CA LYS A 79 -9.32 8.10 -24.70
C LYS A 79 -8.35 9.29 -24.71
N PRO A 80 -7.47 9.39 -25.72
CA PRO A 80 -6.60 10.56 -25.90
C PRO A 80 -7.35 11.89 -26.06
N ASP A 81 -8.58 11.87 -26.57
CA ASP A 81 -9.44 13.04 -26.74
C ASP A 81 -10.19 13.44 -25.45
N GLY A 82 -9.95 12.75 -24.32
CA GLY A 82 -10.59 13.00 -23.03
C GLY A 82 -11.95 12.30 -22.83
N ASN A 83 -12.56 11.75 -23.90
CA ASN A 83 -13.83 11.03 -23.78
C ASN A 83 -13.63 9.67 -23.09
N PHE A 84 -14.68 9.15 -22.43
CA PHE A 84 -14.61 7.84 -21.77
C PHE A 84 -14.92 6.69 -22.74
N TYR A 85 -14.35 5.52 -22.48
CA TYR A 85 -14.75 4.28 -23.15
C TYR A 85 -16.02 3.72 -22.50
N LYS A 86 -17.01 3.34 -23.32
CA LYS A 86 -18.27 2.71 -22.84
C LYS A 86 -18.10 1.26 -22.33
N ARG A 87 -16.94 0.66 -22.56
CA ARG A 87 -16.59 -0.73 -22.21
C ARG A 87 -15.11 -0.78 -21.82
N ASN A 88 -14.69 -1.87 -21.16
CA ASN A 88 -13.27 -2.11 -20.90
C ASN A 88 -12.49 -2.08 -22.22
N ALA A 89 -11.56 -1.13 -22.32
CA ALA A 89 -10.76 -0.93 -23.52
C ALA A 89 -9.53 -1.86 -23.49
N ALA A 90 -9.14 -2.39 -24.64
CA ALA A 90 -7.93 -3.21 -24.74
C ALA A 90 -6.63 -2.38 -24.60
N LYS A 91 -6.67 -1.10 -24.99
CA LYS A 91 -5.54 -0.15 -24.92
C LYS A 91 -6.03 1.23 -24.51
N PRO A 92 -6.45 1.42 -23.24
CA PRO A 92 -6.83 2.73 -22.75
C PRO A 92 -5.62 3.67 -22.68
N TYR A 93 -5.84 4.98 -22.84
CA TYR A 93 -4.78 5.99 -22.74
C TYR A 93 -4.54 6.41 -21.30
N ALA A 94 -5.62 6.70 -20.58
CA ALA A 94 -5.61 7.09 -19.19
C ALA A 94 -6.79 6.44 -18.44
N VAL A 95 -6.80 6.58 -17.13
CA VAL A 95 -7.92 6.20 -16.26
C VAL A 95 -8.45 7.43 -15.55
N PHE A 96 -9.74 7.40 -15.22
CA PHE A 96 -10.31 8.31 -14.24
C PHE A 96 -10.37 7.59 -12.89
N VAL A 97 -9.68 8.13 -11.90
CA VAL A 97 -9.63 7.60 -10.53
C VAL A 97 -10.31 8.59 -9.61
N HIS A 98 -11.10 8.07 -8.68
CA HIS A 98 -11.73 8.84 -7.60
C HIS A 98 -11.15 8.40 -6.24
N PRO A 99 -10.07 9.05 -5.77
CA PRO A 99 -9.47 8.72 -4.47
C PRO A 99 -10.26 9.34 -3.32
N GLU A 100 -10.19 8.76 -2.13
CA GLU A 100 -10.99 9.19 -0.97
C GLU A 100 -10.59 10.56 -0.39
N HIS A 101 -9.33 10.97 -0.55
CA HIS A 101 -8.73 12.10 0.19
C HIS A 101 -8.12 13.19 -0.70
N THR A 102 -8.51 13.20 -1.98
CA THR A 102 -8.15 14.23 -2.95
C THR A 102 -9.23 14.31 -4.04
N ARG A 103 -9.15 15.33 -4.90
CA ARG A 103 -10.04 15.44 -6.06
C ARG A 103 -9.84 14.25 -7.01
N SER A 104 -10.79 14.00 -7.90
CA SER A 104 -10.60 12.99 -8.95
C SER A 104 -9.47 13.36 -9.90
N HIS A 105 -8.79 12.35 -10.43
CA HIS A 105 -7.64 12.54 -11.34
C HIS A 105 -7.83 11.74 -12.63
N VAL A 106 -7.36 12.31 -13.74
CA VAL A 106 -7.14 11.57 -14.98
C VAL A 106 -5.66 11.23 -15.03
N VAL A 107 -5.32 9.94 -14.93
CA VAL A 107 -3.95 9.47 -14.75
C VAL A 107 -3.55 8.55 -15.90
N PRO A 108 -2.39 8.76 -16.55
CA PRO A 108 -1.85 7.82 -17.53
C PRO A 108 -1.63 6.44 -16.92
N LEU A 109 -1.85 5.38 -17.70
CA LEU A 109 -1.67 4.00 -17.20
C LEU A 109 -0.25 3.71 -16.70
N ALA A 110 0.75 4.39 -17.27
CA ALA A 110 2.16 4.21 -16.91
C ALA A 110 2.47 4.70 -15.47
N GLU A 111 1.65 5.60 -14.93
CA GLU A 111 1.83 6.17 -13.60
C GLU A 111 1.02 5.41 -12.53
N LEU A 112 0.17 4.46 -12.94
CA LEU A 112 -0.62 3.66 -12.01
C LEU A 112 0.19 2.52 -11.40
N VAL A 113 -0.05 2.31 -10.11
CA VAL A 113 0.46 1.16 -9.37
C VAL A 113 -0.73 0.41 -8.77
N GLU A 114 -0.77 -0.91 -8.95
CA GLU A 114 -1.77 -1.76 -8.30
C GLU A 114 -1.60 -1.66 -6.78
N GLU A 115 -2.68 -1.44 -6.02
CA GLU A 115 -2.58 -1.19 -4.57
C GLU A 115 -1.81 -2.28 -3.84
N ILE A 116 -1.99 -3.54 -4.27
CA ILE A 116 -1.45 -4.71 -3.58
C ILE A 116 0.09 -4.67 -3.52
N ASN A 117 0.73 -3.93 -4.43
CA ASN A 117 2.19 -3.78 -4.44
C ASN A 117 2.71 -3.01 -3.23
N ASP A 118 1.89 -2.19 -2.58
CA ASP A 118 2.25 -1.42 -1.38
C ASP A 118 2.10 -2.23 -0.09
N PHE A 119 1.61 -3.47 -0.18
CA PHE A 119 1.33 -4.31 0.97
C PHE A 119 2.08 -5.64 0.92
N GLU A 120 2.43 -6.13 2.10
CA GLU A 120 2.84 -7.50 2.35
C GLU A 120 1.69 -8.22 3.05
N THR A 121 1.40 -9.45 2.61
CA THR A 121 0.31 -10.27 3.14
C THR A 121 0.88 -11.50 3.80
N ILE A 122 0.63 -11.65 5.11
CA ILE A 122 1.10 -12.76 5.94
C ILE A 122 -0.11 -13.59 6.36
N THR A 123 -0.05 -14.89 6.12
CA THR A 123 -1.15 -15.83 6.42
C THR A 123 -0.76 -16.94 7.41
N GLU A 124 0.50 -16.98 7.84
CA GLU A 124 0.94 -17.95 8.84
C GLU A 124 0.34 -17.62 10.20
N TRP A 125 -0.49 -18.52 10.76
CA TRP A 125 -1.27 -18.28 11.97
C TRP A 125 -0.44 -17.76 13.17
N SER A 126 0.72 -18.36 13.40
CA SER A 126 1.68 -17.94 14.43
C SER A 126 2.08 -16.47 14.27
N ALA A 127 2.45 -16.05 13.05
CA ALA A 127 2.85 -14.69 12.74
C ALA A 127 1.67 -13.71 12.75
N VAL A 128 0.48 -14.14 12.31
CA VAL A 128 -0.74 -13.33 12.41
C VAL A 128 -1.07 -13.04 13.87
N HIS A 129 -0.80 -13.97 14.79
CA HIS A 129 -1.18 -13.85 16.20
C HIS A 129 -0.04 -13.54 17.17
N GLU A 130 1.16 -13.26 16.65
CA GLU A 130 2.30 -12.85 17.46
C GLU A 130 1.97 -11.60 18.30
N GLY A 131 2.17 -11.71 19.62
CA GLY A 131 1.87 -10.63 20.57
C GLY A 131 0.38 -10.47 20.91
N GLY A 132 -0.45 -11.45 20.57
CA GLY A 132 -1.90 -11.40 20.80
C GLY A 132 -2.29 -11.14 22.27
N PRO A 133 -3.45 -10.50 22.50
CA PRO A 133 -3.89 -10.11 23.83
C PRO A 133 -4.19 -11.34 24.71
N GLU A 134 -3.73 -11.29 25.96
CA GLU A 134 -3.89 -12.38 26.92
C GLU A 134 -5.36 -12.78 27.14
N HIS A 135 -6.26 -11.79 27.17
CA HIS A 135 -7.68 -12.01 27.41
C HIS A 135 -8.43 -12.67 26.24
N ASN A 136 -7.81 -12.80 25.06
CA ASN A 136 -8.36 -13.53 23.91
C ASN A 136 -7.54 -14.77 23.58
N TYR A 137 -6.91 -15.41 24.57
CA TYR A 137 -6.07 -16.59 24.36
C TYR A 137 -4.92 -16.36 23.36
N GLY A 138 -4.42 -15.13 23.28
CA GLY A 138 -3.37 -14.75 22.32
C GLY A 138 -3.86 -14.61 20.88
N VAL A 139 -5.18 -14.55 20.64
CA VAL A 139 -5.75 -14.43 19.29
C VAL A 139 -6.21 -13.01 19.03
N TYR A 140 -5.83 -12.47 17.88
CA TYR A 140 -6.35 -11.21 17.36
C TYR A 140 -7.62 -11.45 16.56
N SER A 141 -8.62 -10.60 16.77
CA SER A 141 -9.83 -10.58 15.96
C SER A 141 -9.63 -9.77 14.68
N CYS A 142 -10.44 -10.06 13.68
CA CYS A 142 -10.56 -9.28 12.45
C CYS A 142 -11.00 -7.84 12.78
N LEU A 143 -10.33 -6.85 12.18
CA LEU A 143 -10.70 -5.43 12.28
C LEU A 143 -11.68 -4.97 11.18
N GLY A 144 -12.09 -5.85 10.27
CA GLY A 144 -13.16 -5.56 9.31
C GLY A 144 -14.53 -5.59 10.00
N GLY A 145 -15.44 -4.70 9.60
CA GLY A 145 -16.63 -4.29 10.36
C GLY A 145 -17.65 -5.39 10.71
N HIS A 146 -17.30 -6.27 11.66
CA HIS A 146 -18.07 -7.46 12.02
C HIS A 146 -18.96 -7.29 13.27
N GLY A 147 -19.28 -6.05 13.66
CA GLY A 147 -20.09 -5.80 14.85
C GLY A 147 -19.40 -6.26 16.13
N PRO A 148 -20.15 -6.63 17.20
CA PRO A 148 -19.59 -6.83 18.54
C PRO A 148 -18.74 -8.09 18.71
N TYR A 149 -18.81 -9.05 17.78
CA TYR A 149 -18.09 -10.33 17.87
C TYR A 149 -17.35 -10.64 16.57
N PRO A 150 -16.25 -9.91 16.28
CA PRO A 150 -15.46 -10.17 15.09
C PRO A 150 -14.84 -11.58 15.12
N PRO A 151 -14.81 -12.29 13.97
CA PRO A 151 -14.13 -13.56 13.86
C PRO A 151 -12.61 -13.38 14.08
N PRO A 152 -11.86 -14.46 14.37
CA PRO A 152 -10.40 -14.42 14.38
C PRO A 152 -9.84 -13.88 13.05
N ALA A 153 -8.74 -13.14 13.12
CA ALA A 153 -8.00 -12.77 11.92
C ALA A 153 -7.29 -14.01 11.34
N THR A 154 -7.31 -14.14 10.02
CA THR A 154 -6.61 -15.19 9.27
C THR A 154 -5.43 -14.63 8.48
N VAL A 155 -5.37 -13.31 8.33
CA VAL A 155 -4.36 -12.61 7.57
C VAL A 155 -3.91 -11.35 8.29
N MET A 156 -2.61 -11.07 8.23
CA MET A 156 -2.01 -9.81 8.62
C MET A 156 -1.49 -9.10 7.38
N VAL A 157 -1.94 -7.87 7.18
CA VAL A 157 -1.50 -6.99 6.10
C VAL A 157 -0.55 -5.96 6.69
N VAL A 158 0.63 -5.84 6.10
CA VAL A 158 1.65 -4.86 6.48
C VAL A 158 1.80 -3.86 5.34
N HIS A 159 1.62 -2.57 5.62
CA HIS A 159 1.92 -1.52 4.66
C HIS A 159 3.43 -1.32 4.58
N LYS A 160 4.03 -1.59 3.42
CA LYS A 160 5.50 -1.66 3.25
C LYS A 160 6.21 -0.37 3.61
N VAL A 161 5.58 0.78 3.35
CA VAL A 161 6.19 2.09 3.61
C VAL A 161 6.18 2.43 5.09
N SER A 162 5.03 2.30 5.77
CA SER A 162 4.92 2.69 7.19
C SER A 162 5.25 1.56 8.17
N GLY A 163 5.31 0.31 7.70
CA GLY A 163 5.43 -0.87 8.56
C GLY A 163 4.17 -1.13 9.42
N GLN A 164 3.12 -0.33 9.29
CA GLN A 164 1.88 -0.51 10.03
C GLN A 164 1.22 -1.82 9.64
N LYS A 165 0.60 -2.46 10.64
CA LYS A 165 0.02 -3.80 10.50
C LYS A 165 -1.46 -3.74 10.85
N LYS A 166 -2.31 -4.31 10.01
CA LYS A 166 -3.71 -4.60 10.33
C LYS A 166 -4.01 -6.07 10.09
N ARG A 167 -4.97 -6.58 10.84
CA ARG A 167 -5.34 -8.00 10.85
C ARG A 167 -6.79 -8.15 10.42
N PHE A 168 -7.01 -9.02 9.45
CA PHE A 168 -8.32 -9.25 8.83
C PHE A 168 -8.63 -10.74 8.79
N CYS A 169 -9.91 -11.08 8.66
CA CYS A 169 -10.33 -12.37 8.13
C CYS A 169 -10.27 -12.32 6.59
N ASP A 170 -10.33 -13.47 5.93
CA ASP A 170 -10.26 -13.55 4.47
C ASP A 170 -11.34 -12.71 3.77
N ALA A 171 -12.54 -12.64 4.35
CA ALA A 171 -13.65 -11.85 3.80
C ALA A 171 -13.42 -10.33 3.86
N CYS A 172 -12.67 -9.87 4.85
CA CYS A 172 -12.34 -8.45 5.03
C CYS A 172 -10.98 -8.07 4.45
N ASN A 173 -10.23 -9.02 3.90
CA ASN A 173 -8.99 -8.73 3.19
C ASN A 173 -9.29 -8.19 1.77
N THR A 174 -9.99 -7.07 1.71
CA THR A 174 -10.36 -6.39 0.46
C THR A 174 -9.40 -5.25 0.15
N PRO A 175 -9.28 -4.84 -1.13
CA PRO A 175 -8.45 -3.69 -1.49
C PRO A 175 -8.83 -2.39 -0.77
N ASP A 176 -10.13 -2.19 -0.48
CA ASP A 176 -10.64 -1.05 0.29
C ASP A 176 -10.09 -1.04 1.73
N TYR A 177 -10.22 -2.14 2.47
CA TYR A 177 -9.67 -2.20 3.83
C TYR A 177 -8.14 -2.09 3.89
N ARG A 178 -7.43 -2.60 2.86
CA ARG A 178 -5.98 -2.42 2.74
C ARG A 178 -5.62 -0.97 2.45
N SER A 179 -6.29 -0.31 1.52
CA SER A 179 -6.02 1.08 1.17
C SER A 179 -6.24 2.03 2.36
N GLN A 180 -7.21 1.73 3.24
CA GLN A 180 -7.42 2.47 4.49
C GLN A 180 -6.19 2.45 5.42
N LEU A 181 -5.36 1.40 5.38
CA LEU A 181 -4.09 1.36 6.12
C LEU A 181 -3.07 2.35 5.53
N ALA A 182 -2.98 2.43 4.21
CA ALA A 182 -2.12 3.43 3.57
C ALA A 182 -2.67 4.86 3.73
N HIS A 183 -3.99 5.03 3.76
CA HIS A 183 -4.63 6.31 4.09
C HIS A 183 -4.28 6.76 5.50
N GLU A 184 -4.26 5.86 6.48
CA GLU A 184 -3.82 6.17 7.84
C GLU A 184 -2.38 6.70 7.86
N ALA A 185 -1.46 6.09 7.10
CA ALA A 185 -0.09 6.61 6.94
C ALA A 185 -0.06 8.02 6.31
N LEU A 186 -0.92 8.28 5.31
CA LEU A 186 -1.07 9.61 4.72
C LEU A 186 -1.59 10.63 5.74
N TRP A 187 -2.54 10.26 6.60
CA TRP A 187 -3.02 11.13 7.68
C TRP A 187 -1.90 11.49 8.65
N TYR A 188 -1.08 10.52 9.07
CA TYR A 188 0.09 10.79 9.89
C TYR A 188 1.09 11.74 9.21
N GLN A 189 1.34 11.56 7.91
CA GLN A 189 2.18 12.47 7.11
C GLN A 189 1.62 13.90 7.09
N ARG A 190 0.31 14.06 6.87
CA ARG A 190 -0.35 15.36 6.84
C ARG A 190 -0.35 16.04 8.21
N SER A 191 -0.68 15.31 9.26
CA SER A 191 -0.72 15.83 10.63
C SER A 191 0.67 16.18 11.17
N SER A 192 1.71 15.50 10.69
CA SER A 192 3.10 15.73 11.12
C SER A 192 3.90 16.62 10.16
N LYS A 193 3.23 17.24 9.18
CA LYS A 193 3.88 17.96 8.07
C LYS A 193 4.87 19.02 8.55
N THR A 194 4.51 19.81 9.56
CA THR A 194 5.38 20.84 10.14
C THR A 194 6.69 20.23 10.66
N THR A 195 6.58 19.20 11.51
CA THR A 195 7.74 18.49 12.08
C THR A 195 8.64 17.90 10.99
N ILE A 196 8.04 17.32 9.94
CA ILE A 196 8.81 16.76 8.82
C ILE A 196 9.55 17.87 8.06
N LEU A 197 8.92 19.02 7.83
CA LEU A 197 9.55 20.17 7.16
C LEU A 197 10.68 20.79 7.99
N GLU A 198 10.50 20.91 9.30
CA GLU A 198 11.52 21.40 10.23
C GLU A 198 12.76 20.49 10.21
N LEU A 199 12.56 19.16 10.30
CA LEU A 199 13.65 18.18 10.22
C LEU A 199 14.29 18.11 8.82
N ARG A 200 13.52 18.39 7.76
CA ARG A 200 14.06 18.46 6.40
C ARG A 200 14.95 19.69 6.23
N ALA A 201 14.56 20.84 6.80
CA ALA A 201 15.34 22.06 6.76
C ALA A 201 16.58 21.98 7.66
N ASN A 202 16.42 21.44 8.88
CA ASN A 202 17.45 21.37 9.91
C ASN A 202 17.48 19.96 10.56
N PRO A 203 18.18 18.99 9.95
CA PRO A 203 18.25 17.62 10.48
C PRO A 203 18.79 17.48 11.91
N GLU A 204 19.69 18.38 12.33
CA GLU A 204 20.35 18.36 13.65
C GLU A 204 19.39 18.67 14.83
N LEU A 205 18.15 19.10 14.57
CA LEU A 205 17.18 19.36 15.64
C LEU A 205 16.88 18.10 16.47
N ILE A 206 17.01 16.91 15.87
CA ILE A 206 16.74 15.62 16.54
C ILE A 206 17.85 15.19 17.52
N THR A 207 19.06 15.74 17.38
CA THR A 207 20.24 15.40 18.19
C THR A 207 20.55 16.45 19.26
N GLY A 208 19.71 17.47 19.42
CA GLY A 208 19.84 18.47 20.47
C GLY A 208 19.82 17.90 21.89
N PRO A 209 20.15 18.72 22.90
CA PRO A 209 20.28 18.27 24.28
C PRO A 209 19.00 17.60 24.79
N THR A 210 19.13 16.56 25.62
CA THR A 210 18.02 15.96 26.36
C THR A 210 17.65 16.83 27.55
N GLY A 211 16.37 16.82 27.95
CA GLY A 211 15.95 17.48 29.18
C GLY A 211 16.63 16.89 30.42
N ASP A 212 16.63 17.67 31.51
CA ASP A 212 17.09 17.20 32.81
C ASP A 212 16.25 16.00 33.29
N ALA A 213 16.90 15.00 33.88
CA ALA A 213 16.26 13.76 34.35
C ALA A 213 15.27 13.94 35.52
N LEU A 214 15.17 15.15 36.09
CA LEU A 214 14.35 15.50 37.25
C LEU A 214 13.66 16.83 36.92
N PRO A 215 12.44 16.90 36.32
CA PRO A 215 11.26 16.02 36.47
C PRO A 215 10.65 15.52 35.12
N TYR A 216 9.64 14.65 35.16
CA TYR A 216 8.90 14.09 33.99
C TYR A 216 8.29 15.12 32.99
N TYR A 217 8.44 16.42 33.23
CA TYR A 217 7.83 17.50 32.46
C TYR A 217 8.82 18.35 31.66
N THR A 218 10.14 18.20 31.88
CA THR A 218 11.16 18.96 31.13
C THR A 218 11.55 18.19 29.87
N LYS A 219 10.68 18.18 28.86
CA LYS A 219 11.05 17.75 27.50
C LYS A 219 11.69 18.91 26.76
N THR A 220 12.83 18.68 26.12
CA THR A 220 13.36 19.65 25.15
C THR A 220 12.68 19.46 23.79
N ASP A 221 12.84 20.44 22.90
CA ASP A 221 12.36 20.31 21.51
C ASP A 221 12.98 19.09 20.83
N ALA A 222 14.25 18.78 21.13
CA ALA A 222 14.93 17.60 20.61
C ALA A 222 14.30 16.29 21.11
N ASP A 223 13.82 16.25 22.37
CA ASP A 223 13.08 15.09 22.89
C ASP A 223 11.78 14.85 22.10
N ALA A 224 11.06 15.92 21.72
CA ALA A 224 9.85 15.80 20.90
C ALA A 224 10.15 15.24 19.49
N TYR A 225 11.23 15.66 18.84
CA TYR A 225 11.65 15.10 17.55
C TYR A 225 12.08 13.63 17.65
N ARG A 226 12.71 13.23 18.77
CA ARG A 226 13.07 11.83 19.02
C ARG A 226 11.84 10.97 19.29
N GLU A 227 10.88 11.44 20.09
CA GLU A 227 9.60 10.75 20.29
C GLU A 227 8.85 10.57 18.97
N PHE A 228 8.86 11.60 18.12
CA PHE A 228 8.34 11.51 16.76
C PHE A 228 9.07 10.43 15.94
N ALA A 229 10.39 10.37 16.00
CA ALA A 229 11.18 9.37 15.27
C ALA A 229 10.99 7.92 15.77
N GLU A 230 10.75 7.72 17.07
CA GLU A 230 10.38 6.40 17.61
C GLU A 230 8.97 6.00 17.19
N THR A 231 8.04 6.95 17.14
CA THR A 231 6.63 6.67 16.84
C THR A 231 6.37 6.51 15.34
N PHE A 232 7.01 7.36 14.51
CA PHE A 232 6.80 7.47 13.07
C PHE A 232 8.13 7.45 12.30
N PRO A 233 8.95 6.39 12.44
CA PRO A 233 10.29 6.35 11.84
C PRO A 233 10.30 6.54 10.31
N TRP A 234 9.23 6.11 9.61
CA TRP A 234 9.10 6.27 8.17
C TRP A 234 8.82 7.70 7.70
N LEU A 235 8.43 8.60 8.61
CA LEU A 235 8.18 10.02 8.31
C LEU A 235 9.42 10.89 8.55
N VAL A 236 10.46 10.35 9.19
CA VAL A 236 11.69 11.09 9.48
C VAL A 236 12.50 11.25 8.19
N PRO A 237 12.85 12.48 7.76
CA PRO A 237 13.71 12.69 6.61
C PRO A 237 15.05 11.96 6.75
N ALA A 238 15.55 11.35 5.67
CA ALA A 238 16.74 10.49 5.72
C ALA A 238 17.96 11.10 6.43
N PRO A 239 18.35 12.38 6.19
CA PRO A 239 19.46 12.98 6.92
C PRO A 239 19.25 13.04 8.44
N ALA A 240 18.02 13.33 8.89
CA ALA A 240 17.68 13.36 10.31
C ALA A 240 17.63 11.94 10.91
N ALA A 241 17.12 10.97 10.16
CA ALA A 241 17.08 9.57 10.57
C ALA A 241 18.49 8.99 10.81
N GLU A 242 19.46 9.33 9.95
CA GLU A 242 20.86 8.93 10.11
C GLU A 242 21.50 9.53 11.38
N LEU A 243 21.28 10.82 11.63
CA LEU A 243 21.77 11.49 12.84
C LEU A 243 21.16 10.87 14.09
N TYR A 244 19.85 10.61 14.07
CA TYR A 244 19.16 9.99 15.17
C TYR A 244 19.65 8.57 15.46
N ALA A 245 19.89 7.76 14.43
CA ALA A 245 20.44 6.41 14.60
C ALA A 245 21.84 6.42 15.24
N LYS A 246 22.69 7.39 14.86
CA LYS A 246 24.02 7.59 15.48
C LYS A 246 23.88 7.97 16.96
N TRP A 247 23.05 8.97 17.26
CA TRP A 247 22.79 9.40 18.63
C TRP A 247 22.26 8.25 19.51
N LYS A 248 21.31 7.46 19.02
CA LYS A 248 20.74 6.30 19.75
C LYS A 248 21.81 5.26 20.08
N LYS A 249 22.73 5.00 19.15
CA LYS A 249 23.88 4.10 19.38
C LYS A 249 24.85 4.65 20.43
N GLU A 250 25.12 5.95 20.42
CA GLU A 250 25.99 6.60 21.42
C GLU A 250 25.39 6.53 22.83
N GLN A 251 24.08 6.77 22.96
CA GLN A 251 23.37 6.65 24.24
C GLN A 251 23.37 5.22 24.78
N GLN A 252 23.16 4.21 23.92
CA GLN A 252 23.24 2.80 24.32
C GLN A 252 24.65 2.42 24.77
N ASN A 253 25.69 2.91 24.08
CA ASN A 253 27.07 2.67 24.47
C ASN A 253 27.41 3.34 25.81
N ALA A 254 26.93 4.56 26.04
CA ALA A 254 27.11 5.27 27.31
C ALA A 254 26.39 4.55 28.47
N ALA A 255 25.15 4.08 28.25
CA ALA A 255 24.38 3.35 29.24
C ALA A 255 24.97 1.98 29.59
N ASN A 256 25.62 1.30 28.64
CA ASN A 256 26.31 0.03 28.88
C ASN A 256 27.71 0.18 29.49
N ALA A 257 28.28 1.39 29.48
CA ALA A 257 29.59 1.71 30.05
C ALA A 257 29.52 2.27 31.48
N ALA A 258 28.31 2.58 31.96
CA ALA A 258 28.00 3.03 33.32
C ALA A 258 27.52 1.86 34.20
#